data_AF-A0A8J8K8V1-F1
#
_entry.id   AF-A0A8J8K8V1-F1
#
_cell.length_a   1.000
_cell.length_b   1.000
_cell.length_c   1.000
_cell.angle_alpha   90.00
_cell.angle_beta   90.00
_cell.angle_gamma   90.00
#
_symmetry.space_group_name_H-M   'P 1'
#
loop_
_entity.id
_entity.type
_entity.pdbx_description
1 polymer ?
#
loop_
_entity_poly.entity_id
_entity_poly.type
_entity_poly.pdbx_seq_one_letter_code
_entity_poly.pdbx_strand_id
1 'polypeptide(L)'
;MEHKVTNSITNQLTINKDNKENLSLFDKIKQLKILLILFLYLIFLSYIFTNTPNNTFMLNLMGLFFVFFSFFKIINIKEFKESFQNYDPITKYIPVYGYIYPFLELLLGSMFLLNSNLKIAAFSTIIILSLTTSGIIYKLSKGEIFECACLGAVFKIPLSKVTVFENCLMIVMSIYLLL
;
A
#
# COMPACT_ATOMS: atom_id res chain seq x y z
N MET A 1 -48.45 -5.89 24.75
CA MET A 1 -47.83 -6.62 23.62
C MET A 1 -46.57 -5.93 23.06
N GLU A 2 -46.14 -4.79 23.63
CA GLU A 2 -44.98 -4.02 23.14
C GLU A 2 -43.61 -4.57 23.62
N HIS A 3 -43.56 -5.24 24.78
CA HIS A 3 -42.30 -5.71 25.36
C HIS A 3 -41.61 -6.88 24.63
N LYS A 4 -42.33 -7.60 23.76
CA LYS A 4 -41.78 -8.77 23.03
C LYS A 4 -41.22 -8.40 21.64
N VAL A 5 -41.60 -7.24 21.10
CA VAL A 5 -41.19 -6.74 19.78
C VAL A 5 -39.85 -6.01 19.85
N THR A 6 -39.55 -5.32 20.96
CA THR A 6 -38.28 -4.60 21.14
C THR A 6 -37.09 -5.57 21.20
N ASN A 7 -37.22 -6.73 21.86
CA ASN A 7 -36.13 -7.72 21.96
C ASN A 7 -35.78 -8.39 20.62
N SER A 8 -36.73 -8.56 19.70
CA SER A 8 -36.45 -9.16 18.38
C SER A 8 -35.72 -8.18 17.45
N ILE A 9 -36.01 -6.88 17.55
CA ILE A 9 -35.35 -5.84 16.74
C ILE A 9 -33.92 -5.61 17.24
N THR A 10 -33.69 -5.58 18.56
CA THR A 10 -32.35 -5.43 19.14
C THR A 10 -31.45 -6.63 18.80
N ASN A 11 -31.98 -7.86 18.83
CA ASN A 11 -31.23 -9.06 18.41
C ASN A 11 -30.93 -9.08 16.91
N GLN A 12 -31.83 -8.59 16.04
CA GLN A 12 -31.53 -8.48 14.61
C GLN A 12 -30.49 -7.40 14.33
N LEU A 13 -30.50 -6.29 15.06
CA LEU A 13 -29.50 -5.22 14.91
C LEU A 13 -28.10 -5.66 15.37
N THR A 14 -27.99 -6.42 16.47
CA THR A 14 -26.71 -6.97 16.93
C THR A 14 -26.18 -8.05 15.97
N ILE A 15 -27.01 -9.00 15.56
CA ILE A 15 -26.62 -10.04 14.59
C ILE A 15 -26.20 -9.43 13.25
N ASN A 16 -26.88 -8.40 12.77
CA ASN A 16 -26.57 -7.77 11.48
C ASN A 16 -25.31 -6.88 11.57
N LYS A 17 -25.06 -6.25 12.71
CA LYS A 17 -23.82 -5.49 12.97
C LYS A 17 -22.62 -6.42 13.12
N ASP A 18 -22.75 -7.50 13.89
CA ASP A 18 -21.70 -8.52 14.05
C ASP A 18 -21.41 -9.23 12.72
N ASN A 19 -22.43 -9.55 11.91
CA ASN A 19 -22.21 -10.14 10.58
C ASN A 19 -21.56 -9.15 9.61
N LYS A 20 -21.90 -7.85 9.66
CA LYS A 20 -21.28 -6.81 8.82
C LYS A 20 -19.82 -6.55 9.23
N GLU A 21 -19.53 -6.53 10.53
CA GLU A 21 -18.16 -6.38 11.06
C GLU A 21 -17.32 -7.62 10.76
N ASN A 22 -17.84 -8.83 10.99
CA ASN A 22 -17.14 -10.09 10.67
C ASN A 22 -16.87 -10.23 9.17
N LEU A 23 -17.83 -9.90 8.30
CA LEU A 23 -17.64 -9.89 6.85
C LEU A 23 -16.53 -8.91 6.43
N SER A 24 -16.51 -7.70 7.01
CA SER A 24 -15.45 -6.71 6.77
C SER A 24 -14.07 -7.16 7.27
N LEU A 25 -14.02 -7.97 8.33
CA LEU A 25 -12.79 -8.51 8.91
C LEU A 25 -12.22 -9.65 8.05
N PHE A 26 -13.07 -10.55 7.55
CA PHE A 26 -12.66 -11.61 6.63
C PHE A 26 -12.10 -11.04 5.31
N ASP A 27 -12.70 -9.98 4.77
CA ASP A 27 -12.20 -9.30 3.57
C ASP A 27 -10.82 -8.65 3.81
N LYS A 28 -10.63 -7.98 4.96
CA LYS A 28 -9.33 -7.41 5.36
C LYS A 28 -8.25 -8.49 5.51
N ILE A 29 -8.58 -9.62 6.13
CA ILE A 29 -7.65 -10.75 6.32
C ILE A 29 -7.29 -11.38 4.97
N LYS A 30 -8.26 -11.54 4.06
CA LYS A 30 -8.02 -12.10 2.72
C LYS A 30 -7.08 -11.20 1.91
N GLN A 31 -7.29 -9.89 1.95
CA GLN A 31 -6.44 -8.91 1.26
C GLN A 31 -5.03 -8.88 1.85
N LEU A 32 -4.91 -8.90 3.18
CA LEU A 32 -3.61 -8.98 3.87
C LEU A 32 -2.84 -10.24 3.48
N LYS A 33 -3.52 -11.39 3.39
CA LYS A 33 -2.91 -12.66 2.98
C LYS A 33 -2.35 -12.57 1.56
N ILE A 34 -3.08 -11.97 0.61
CA ILE A 34 -2.59 -11.83 -0.77
C ILE A 34 -1.35 -10.94 -0.82
N LEU A 35 -1.36 -9.81 -0.09
CA LEU A 35 -0.21 -8.92 -0.02
C LEU A 35 1.03 -9.61 0.58
N LEU A 36 0.84 -10.39 1.65
CA LEU A 36 1.92 -11.15 2.27
C LEU A 36 2.49 -12.22 1.33
N ILE A 37 1.62 -12.93 0.60
CA ILE A 37 2.04 -13.93 -0.40
C ILE A 37 2.83 -13.25 -1.53
N LEU A 38 2.37 -12.08 -2.01
CA LEU A 38 3.10 -11.29 -3.00
C LEU A 38 4.49 -10.91 -2.46
N PHE A 39 4.57 -10.42 -1.23
CA PHE A 39 5.83 -10.02 -0.59
C PHE A 39 6.82 -11.20 -0.50
N LEU A 40 6.37 -12.36 -0.04
CA LEU A 40 7.19 -13.59 -0.01
C LEU A 40 7.64 -14.00 -1.41
N TYR A 41 6.75 -13.89 -2.41
CA TYR A 41 7.08 -14.23 -3.79
C TYR A 41 8.16 -13.29 -4.36
N LEU A 42 8.09 -11.99 -4.09
CA LEU A 42 9.11 -11.03 -4.52
C LEU A 42 10.46 -11.24 -3.83
N ILE A 43 10.46 -11.60 -2.54
CA ILE A 43 11.69 -12.00 -1.83
C ILE A 43 12.31 -13.24 -2.48
N PHE A 44 11.50 -14.27 -2.72
CA PHE A 44 11.98 -15.49 -3.34
C PHE A 44 12.53 -15.23 -4.75
N LEU A 45 11.81 -14.44 -5.56
CA LEU A 45 12.24 -14.07 -6.90
C LEU A 45 13.55 -13.26 -6.87
N SER A 46 13.66 -12.28 -5.97
CA SER A 46 14.90 -11.53 -5.77
C SER A 46 16.04 -12.45 -5.37
N TYR A 47 15.82 -13.40 -4.46
CA TYR A 47 16.82 -14.37 -4.04
C TYR A 47 17.34 -15.22 -5.21
N ILE A 48 16.44 -15.73 -6.07
CA ILE A 48 16.81 -16.49 -7.27
C ILE A 48 17.56 -15.62 -8.28
N PHE A 49 17.15 -14.37 -8.45
CA PHE A 49 17.78 -13.45 -9.41
C PHE A 49 19.16 -12.97 -8.96
N THR A 50 19.47 -13.10 -7.68
CA THR A 50 20.72 -12.58 -7.10
C THR A 50 21.77 -13.68 -7.02
N ASN A 51 22.64 -13.77 -8.04
CA ASN A 51 23.79 -14.69 -8.05
C ASN A 51 25.04 -14.17 -7.28
N THR A 52 24.99 -12.98 -6.69
CA THR A 52 26.16 -12.23 -6.17
C THR A 52 25.81 -11.45 -4.87
N PRO A 53 26.78 -10.91 -4.09
CA PRO A 53 26.59 -10.67 -2.65
C PRO A 53 25.60 -9.55 -2.31
N ASN A 54 25.08 -9.63 -1.06
CA ASN A 54 24.09 -8.82 -0.32
C ASN A 54 23.50 -7.54 -0.95
N ASN A 55 24.31 -6.67 -1.56
CA ASN A 55 23.82 -5.39 -2.09
C ASN A 55 22.99 -5.56 -3.36
N THR A 56 23.29 -6.55 -4.21
CA THR A 56 22.47 -6.79 -5.42
C THR A 56 21.09 -7.35 -5.07
N PHE A 57 20.99 -8.13 -3.98
CA PHE A 57 19.71 -8.62 -3.46
C PHE A 57 18.82 -7.45 -2.99
N MET A 58 19.41 -6.50 -2.26
CA MET A 58 18.71 -5.31 -1.78
C MET A 58 18.14 -4.48 -2.95
N LEU A 59 18.95 -4.26 -3.99
CA LEU A 59 18.57 -3.50 -5.18
C LEU A 59 17.49 -4.21 -6.00
N ASN A 60 17.66 -5.51 -6.24
CA ASN A 60 16.67 -6.34 -6.93
C ASN A 60 15.34 -6.35 -6.18
N LEU A 61 15.38 -6.47 -4.85
CA LEU A 61 14.20 -6.48 -4.01
C LEU A 61 13.46 -5.14 -4.13
N MET A 62 14.13 -4.01 -3.91
CA MET A 62 13.53 -2.67 -4.03
C MET A 62 12.98 -2.42 -5.44
N GLY A 63 13.73 -2.78 -6.47
CA GLY A 63 13.32 -2.63 -7.86
C GLY A 63 12.06 -3.43 -8.19
N LEU A 64 12.03 -4.71 -7.81
CA LEU A 64 10.86 -5.58 -7.98
C LEU A 64 9.66 -5.05 -7.19
N PHE A 65 9.84 -4.59 -5.95
CA PHE A 65 8.77 -3.95 -5.18
C PHE A 65 8.16 -2.78 -5.93
N PHE A 66 8.97 -1.81 -6.36
CA PHE A 66 8.46 -0.65 -7.09
C PHE A 66 7.73 -1.01 -8.39
N VAL A 67 8.29 -1.92 -9.19
CA VAL A 67 7.68 -2.33 -10.46
C VAL A 67 6.33 -3.02 -10.24
N PHE A 68 6.27 -4.00 -9.33
CA PHE A 68 5.03 -4.75 -9.08
C PHE A 68 3.95 -3.89 -8.43
N PHE A 69 4.30 -3.07 -7.43
CA PHE A 69 3.32 -2.19 -6.78
C PHE A 69 2.85 -1.06 -7.70
N SER A 70 3.73 -0.52 -8.55
CA SER A 70 3.35 0.42 -9.60
C SER A 70 2.37 -0.23 -10.58
N PHE A 71 2.64 -1.46 -11.03
CA PHE A 71 1.77 -2.18 -11.96
C PHE A 71 0.33 -2.33 -11.42
N PHE A 72 0.17 -2.71 -10.15
CA PHE A 72 -1.16 -2.78 -9.54
C PHE A 72 -1.87 -1.43 -9.46
N LYS A 73 -1.12 -0.34 -9.23
CA LYS A 73 -1.66 1.02 -9.23
C LYS A 73 -2.07 1.47 -10.63
N ILE A 74 -1.32 1.10 -11.66
CA ILE A 74 -1.61 1.45 -13.06
C ILE A 74 -2.89 0.75 -13.56
N ILE A 75 -3.10 -0.54 -13.21
CA ILE A 75 -4.31 -1.28 -13.62
C ILE A 75 -5.59 -0.54 -13.21
N ASN A 76 -5.63 -0.01 -11.99
CA ASN A 76 -6.78 0.71 -11.43
C ASN A 76 -6.39 2.15 -11.06
N ILE A 77 -5.83 2.89 -12.03
CA ILE A 77 -5.23 4.20 -11.77
C ILE A 77 -6.24 5.25 -11.28
N LYS A 78 -7.51 5.15 -11.70
CA LYS A 78 -8.56 6.08 -11.30
C LYS A 78 -8.90 5.91 -9.82
N GLU A 79 -9.07 4.66 -9.42
CA GLU A 79 -9.41 4.26 -8.06
C GLU A 79 -8.21 4.45 -7.13
N PHE A 80 -6.99 4.18 -7.61
CA PHE A 80 -5.76 4.53 -6.90
C PHE A 80 -5.72 6.02 -6.63
N LYS A 81 -5.88 6.87 -7.65
CA LYS A 81 -5.85 8.33 -7.48
C LYS A 81 -6.88 8.77 -6.46
N GLU A 82 -8.14 8.35 -6.57
CA GLU A 82 -9.21 8.72 -5.64
C GLU A 82 -8.87 8.35 -4.19
N SER A 83 -8.32 7.15 -3.97
CA SER A 83 -7.82 6.74 -2.65
C SER A 83 -6.63 7.58 -2.20
N PHE A 84 -5.65 7.82 -3.09
CA PHE A 84 -4.40 8.53 -2.83
C PHE A 84 -4.63 9.97 -2.38
N GLN A 85 -5.64 10.67 -2.93
CA GLN A 85 -5.96 12.04 -2.52
C GLN A 85 -6.40 12.16 -1.06
N ASN A 86 -6.91 11.07 -0.48
CA ASN A 86 -7.44 11.09 0.88
C ASN A 86 -6.34 11.15 1.95
N TYR A 87 -5.12 10.72 1.63
CA TYR A 87 -4.02 10.66 2.60
C TYR A 87 -2.73 11.31 2.14
N ASP A 88 -2.45 11.37 0.84
CA ASP A 88 -1.24 12.01 0.34
C ASP A 88 -1.39 13.56 0.35
N PRO A 89 -0.50 14.30 1.05
CA PRO A 89 -0.63 15.75 1.17
C PRO A 89 -0.53 16.45 -0.19
N ILE A 90 0.33 15.96 -1.10
CA ILE A 90 0.57 16.57 -2.41
C ILE A 90 -0.66 16.40 -3.29
N THR A 91 -1.18 15.17 -3.36
CA THR A 91 -2.34 14.83 -4.20
C THR A 91 -3.62 15.51 -3.73
N LYS A 92 -3.72 15.83 -2.43
CA LYS A 92 -4.81 16.64 -1.89
C LYS A 92 -4.87 18.03 -2.53
N TYR A 93 -3.71 18.65 -2.79
CA TYR A 93 -3.65 19.96 -3.44
C TYR A 93 -3.55 19.86 -4.97
N ILE A 94 -2.88 18.83 -5.50
CA ILE A 94 -2.62 18.62 -6.92
C ILE A 94 -3.12 17.22 -7.31
N PRO A 95 -4.40 17.06 -7.66
CA PRO A 95 -5.01 15.77 -8.05
C PRO A 95 -4.30 15.04 -9.18
N VAL A 96 -3.65 15.80 -10.08
CA VAL A 96 -2.92 15.28 -11.24
C VAL A 96 -1.70 14.46 -10.80
N TYR A 97 -1.10 14.77 -9.65
CA TYR A 97 0.04 14.05 -9.11
C TYR A 97 -0.29 12.56 -8.85
N GLY A 98 -1.52 12.25 -8.47
CA GLY A 98 -1.96 10.86 -8.27
C GLY A 98 -1.95 10.01 -9.54
N TYR A 99 -2.08 10.60 -10.74
CA TYR A 99 -1.91 9.88 -12.00
C TYR A 99 -0.44 9.68 -12.37
N ILE A 100 0.44 10.59 -11.96
CA ILE A 100 1.87 10.57 -12.29
C ILE A 100 2.63 9.64 -11.36
N TYR A 101 2.20 9.53 -10.10
CA TYR A 101 2.87 8.78 -9.04
C TYR A 101 3.19 7.32 -9.41
N PRO A 102 2.28 6.50 -9.95
CA PRO A 102 2.60 5.12 -10.33
C PRO A 102 3.74 5.06 -11.36
N PHE A 103 3.81 6.01 -12.29
CA PHE A 103 4.90 6.05 -13.28
C PHE A 103 6.23 6.46 -12.65
N LEU A 104 6.22 7.33 -11.64
CA LEU A 104 7.44 7.66 -10.87
C LEU A 104 7.97 6.43 -10.13
N GLU A 105 7.09 5.62 -9.54
CA GLU A 105 7.49 4.36 -8.92
C GLU A 105 8.04 3.37 -9.94
N LEU A 106 7.41 3.24 -11.12
CA LEU A 106 7.92 2.38 -12.18
C LEU A 106 9.33 2.82 -12.64
N LEU A 107 9.55 4.13 -12.76
CA LEU A 107 10.83 4.71 -13.13
C LEU A 107 11.90 4.41 -12.07
N LEU A 108 11.59 4.62 -10.79
CA LEU A 108 12.49 4.31 -9.68
C LEU A 108 12.81 2.81 -9.62
N GLY A 109 11.79 1.96 -9.76
CA GLY A 109 11.97 0.51 -9.79
C GLY A 109 12.88 0.07 -10.94
N SER A 110 12.68 0.66 -12.12
CA SER A 110 13.54 0.40 -13.28
C SER A 110 14.98 0.85 -13.03
N MET A 111 15.21 2.01 -12.39
CA MET A 111 16.54 2.48 -12.03
C MET A 111 17.26 1.52 -11.07
N PHE A 112 16.55 1.00 -10.07
CA PHE A 112 17.10 0.01 -9.14
C PHE A 112 17.43 -1.32 -9.83
N LEU A 113 16.56 -1.84 -10.69
CA LEU A 113 16.80 -3.09 -11.43
C LEU A 113 17.94 -2.98 -12.45
N LEU A 114 18.06 -1.83 -13.11
CA LEU A 114 19.11 -1.57 -14.10
C LEU A 114 20.44 -1.13 -13.47
N ASN A 115 20.50 -0.99 -12.13
CA ASN A 115 21.63 -0.40 -11.42
C ASN A 115 22.04 0.99 -11.96
N SER A 116 21.07 1.75 -12.49
CA SER A 116 21.31 3.04 -13.14
C SER A 116 21.04 4.18 -12.17
N ASN A 117 22.00 5.10 -12.03
CA ASN A 117 21.85 6.31 -11.21
C ASN A 117 21.32 6.05 -9.79
N LEU A 118 21.83 4.99 -9.14
CA LEU A 118 21.37 4.51 -7.83
C LEU A 118 21.28 5.60 -6.75
N LYS A 119 22.20 6.57 -6.74
CA LYS A 119 22.18 7.69 -5.79
C LYS A 119 20.96 8.60 -5.97
N ILE A 120 20.62 8.91 -7.21
CA ILE A 120 19.46 9.74 -7.56
C ILE A 120 18.18 8.97 -7.21
N ALA A 121 18.12 7.70 -7.60
CA ALA A 121 16.98 6.83 -7.29
C ALA A 121 16.76 6.70 -5.78
N ALA A 122 17.81 6.48 -4.99
CA ALA A 122 17.73 6.39 -3.52
C ALA A 122 17.26 7.70 -2.89
N PHE A 123 17.81 8.85 -3.30
CA PHE A 123 17.40 10.14 -2.78
C PHE A 123 15.94 10.48 -3.09
N SER A 124 15.51 10.27 -4.35
CA SER A 124 14.12 10.45 -4.76
C SER A 124 13.18 9.51 -4.00
N THR A 125 13.59 8.25 -3.80
CA THR A 125 12.84 7.25 -3.03
C THR A 125 12.60 7.75 -1.60
N ILE A 126 13.65 8.20 -0.90
CA ILE A 126 13.54 8.71 0.46
C ILE A 126 12.53 9.86 0.54
N ILE A 127 12.61 10.84 -0.37
CA ILE A 127 11.70 12.00 -0.37
C ILE A 127 10.26 11.56 -0.62
N ILE A 128 10.03 10.81 -1.70
CA ILE A 128 8.68 10.42 -2.13
C ILE A 128 8.01 9.53 -1.08
N LEU A 129 8.73 8.52 -0.56
CA LEU A 129 8.18 7.61 0.44
C LEU A 129 8.01 8.29 1.80
N SER A 130 8.89 9.21 2.20
CA SER A 130 8.73 9.93 3.46
C SER A 130 7.49 10.80 3.46
N LEU A 131 7.24 11.56 2.38
CA LEU A 131 6.06 12.43 2.25
C LEU A 131 4.75 11.63 2.30
N THR A 132 4.68 10.53 1.54
CA THR A 132 3.50 9.65 1.53
C THR A 132 3.30 8.97 2.88
N THR A 133 4.37 8.52 3.53
CA THR A 133 4.32 7.86 4.84
C THR A 133 3.86 8.82 5.94
N SER A 134 4.36 10.07 5.95
CA SER A 134 3.88 11.10 6.89
C SER A 134 2.38 11.38 6.73
N GLY A 135 1.87 11.41 5.49
CA GLY A 135 0.44 11.57 5.20
C GLY A 135 -0.41 10.42 5.74
N ILE A 136 0.02 9.18 5.53
CA ILE A 136 -0.66 7.97 6.04
C ILE A 136 -0.65 7.96 7.58
N ILE A 137 0.48 8.24 8.22
CA ILE A 137 0.60 8.29 9.69
C ILE A 137 -0.33 9.35 10.27
N TYR A 138 -0.36 10.56 9.68
CA TYR A 138 -1.23 11.64 10.13
C TYR A 138 -2.72 11.25 10.07
N LYS A 139 -3.14 10.62 8.97
CA LYS A 139 -4.53 10.16 8.80
C LYS A 139 -4.89 9.01 9.71
N LEU A 140 -3.97 8.06 9.91
CA LEU A 140 -4.16 6.94 10.83
C LEU A 140 -4.27 7.44 12.28
N SER A 141 -3.51 8.46 12.66
CA SER A 141 -3.60 9.09 13.98
C SER A 141 -4.90 9.86 14.20
N LYS A 142 -5.61 10.25 13.13
CA LYS A 142 -6.91 10.93 13.22
C LYS A 142 -8.11 10.00 13.26
N GLY A 143 -7.91 8.68 13.21
CA GLY A 143 -8.98 7.70 13.37
C GLY A 143 -10.01 7.69 12.22
N GLU A 144 -9.67 8.23 11.04
CA GLU A 144 -10.54 8.18 9.86
C GLU A 144 -10.55 6.75 9.31
N ILE A 145 -11.62 6.01 9.57
CA ILE A 145 -11.88 4.68 9.03
C ILE A 145 -12.74 4.85 7.77
N PHE A 146 -12.19 4.46 6.62
CA PHE A 146 -12.88 4.57 5.32
C PHE A 146 -14.05 3.58 5.23
N GLU A 147 -15.29 4.07 5.21
CA GLU A 147 -16.46 3.29 4.81
C GLU A 147 -16.86 3.62 3.36
N CYS A 148 -16.72 2.61 2.50
CA CYS A 148 -17.39 2.33 1.22
C CYS A 148 -17.54 3.41 0.14
N ALA A 149 -16.84 3.18 -0.98
CA ALA A 149 -17.47 3.13 -2.31
C ALA A 149 -17.23 1.73 -2.93
N CYS A 150 -18.28 1.15 -3.51
CA CYS A 150 -18.26 -0.16 -4.19
C CYS A 150 -17.26 -0.13 -5.35
N LEU A 151 -16.13 -0.80 -5.19
CA LEU A 151 -15.77 -2.00 -5.98
C LEU A 151 -15.73 -1.79 -7.51
N GLY A 152 -14.58 -1.29 -7.97
CA GLY A 152 -13.96 -1.67 -9.23
C GLY A 152 -12.45 -1.66 -9.01
N ALA A 153 -11.66 -2.67 -9.34
CA ALA A 153 -11.88 -4.10 -9.24
C ALA A 153 -10.58 -4.73 -8.72
N VAL A 154 -10.68 -5.81 -7.94
CA VAL A 154 -9.61 -6.73 -7.51
C VAL A 154 -8.88 -6.43 -6.19
N PHE A 155 -8.47 -5.21 -5.85
CA PHE A 155 -7.70 -4.98 -4.60
C PHE A 155 -8.04 -3.67 -3.87
N LYS A 156 -9.01 -3.71 -2.94
CA LYS A 156 -9.14 -2.68 -1.90
C LYS A 156 -8.08 -2.94 -0.84
N ILE A 157 -6.81 -2.57 -1.07
CA ILE A 157 -5.84 -2.66 0.03
C ILE A 157 -6.22 -1.56 1.03
N PRO A 158 -6.60 -1.89 2.29
CA PRO A 158 -6.53 -0.88 3.33
C PRO A 158 -5.04 -0.51 3.42
N LEU A 159 -4.67 0.63 2.84
CA LEU A 159 -3.39 1.26 3.08
C LEU A 159 -3.30 1.46 4.60
N SER A 160 -2.61 0.51 5.22
CA SER A 160 -2.65 0.25 6.65
C SER A 160 -1.22 0.29 7.19
N LYS A 161 -1.05 -0.11 8.45
CA LYS A 161 0.23 -0.27 9.15
C LYS A 161 1.27 -1.07 8.35
N VAL A 162 0.82 -1.98 7.48
CA VAL A 162 1.69 -2.82 6.65
C VAL A 162 2.39 -2.01 5.55
N THR A 163 1.68 -1.13 4.84
CA THR A 163 2.31 -0.26 3.83
C THR A 163 3.25 0.75 4.47
N VAL A 164 2.93 1.24 5.67
CA VAL A 164 3.86 2.07 6.45
C VAL A 164 5.14 1.31 6.78
N PHE A 165 5.02 0.05 7.22
CA PHE A 165 6.17 -0.80 7.48
C PHE A 165 7.01 -1.06 6.22
N GLU A 166 6.36 -1.35 5.09
CA GLU A 166 7.00 -1.56 3.80
C GLU A 166 7.76 -0.31 3.33
N ASN A 167 7.11 0.86 3.37
CA ASN A 167 7.74 2.13 3.01
C ASN A 167 8.93 2.44 3.93
N CYS A 168 8.79 2.22 5.25
CA CYS A 168 9.90 2.38 6.19
C CYS A 168 11.07 1.46 5.86
N LEU A 169 10.81 0.19 5.54
CA LEU A 169 11.84 -0.77 5.17
C LEU A 169 12.58 -0.32 3.89
N MET A 170 11.86 0.15 2.87
CA MET A 170 12.45 0.70 1.65
C MET A 170 13.26 1.98 1.89
N ILE A 171 12.81 2.86 2.80
CA ILE A 171 13.56 4.06 3.20
C ILE A 171 14.88 3.66 3.88
N VAL A 172 14.85 2.71 4.82
CA VAL A 172 16.06 2.22 5.52
C VAL A 172 17.06 1.63 4.53
N MET A 173 16.60 0.81 3.58
CA MET A 173 17.45 0.27 2.52
C MET A 173 18.03 1.37 1.60
N SER A 174 17.22 2.39 1.27
CA SER A 174 17.68 3.54 0.49
C SER A 174 18.74 4.37 1.22
N ILE A 175 18.61 4.55 2.52
CA ILE A 175 19.61 5.23 3.36
C ILE A 175 20.90 4.41 3.41
N TYR A 176 20.80 3.08 3.59
CA TYR A 176 21.96 2.18 3.56
C TYR A 176 22.69 2.22 2.21
N LEU A 177 21.96 2.41 1.11
CA LEU A 177 22.56 2.56 -0.22
C LEU A 177 23.32 3.89 -0.41
N LEU A 178 22.95 4.94 0.35
CA LEU A 178 23.58 6.25 0.28
C LEU A 178 24.75 6.43 1.24
N LEU A 179 24.84 5.61 2.29
CA LEU A 179 25.89 5.61 3.30
C LEU A 179 27.09 4.78 2.86
#